data_AF-A0A1M6YQK0-F1
#
_entry.id   AF-A0A1M6YQK0-F1
#
_cell.length_a   1.000
_cell.length_b   1.000
_cell.length_c   1.000
_cell.angle_alpha   90.00
_cell.angle_beta   90.00
_cell.angle_gamma   90.00
#
_symmetry.space_group_name_H-M   'P 1'
#
loop_
_entity.id
_entity.type
_entity.pdbx_description
1 polymer ?
#
loop_
_entity_poly.entity_id
_entity_poly.type
_entity_poly.pdbx_seq_one_letter_code
_entity_poly.pdbx_strand_id
1 'polypeptide(L)'
;MNLREDRLVISKQLTELDEEVIEFTGVLEDVGISYVIVSGYLAILTGRSRSTEDIDIILEPLSESKTETLVSTLKDRGYWGMAMPLDSMYEMLSDGDRIRVAEEETMIPNFEVWFAGSSLERTASEPRLSPTSVRTPSMSAQSSCKSRTNYNSHRVLTASLVRTSRTPYTSS
;
A
#
# COMPACT_ATOMS: atom_id res chain seq x y z
N MET A 1 10.29 -16.15 3.14
CA MET A 1 9.01 -15.62 3.63
C MET A 1 8.79 -16.15 5.04
N ASN A 2 8.54 -15.29 6.02
CA ASN A 2 8.24 -15.69 7.40
C ASN A 2 7.14 -14.79 7.98
N LEU A 3 6.24 -15.37 8.77
CA LEU A 3 5.26 -14.61 9.55
C LEU A 3 5.86 -14.27 10.92
N ARG A 4 5.84 -12.98 11.30
CA ARG A 4 6.30 -12.50 12.62
C ARG A 4 5.31 -11.50 13.16
N GLU A 5 4.73 -11.77 14.33
CA GLU A 5 3.87 -10.79 15.05
C GLU A 5 2.82 -10.16 14.11
N ASP A 6 2.12 -11.00 13.33
CA ASP A 6 1.11 -10.62 12.34
C ASP A 6 1.61 -9.86 11.09
N ARG A 7 2.93 -9.80 10.90
CA ARG A 7 3.59 -9.21 9.73
C ARG A 7 4.18 -10.28 8.82
N LEU A 8 3.94 -10.13 7.53
CA LEU A 8 4.55 -10.96 6.51
C LEU A 8 5.89 -10.34 6.08
N VAL A 9 6.99 -11.01 6.43
CA VAL A 9 8.34 -10.60 6.05
C VAL A 9 8.79 -11.39 4.82
N ILE A 10 9.04 -10.67 3.72
CA ILE A 10 9.50 -11.23 2.45
C ILE A 10 10.91 -10.73 2.18
N SER A 11 11.81 -11.68 1.90
CA SER A 11 13.16 -11.38 1.42
C SER A 11 13.19 -11.70 -0.07
N LYS A 12 13.09 -10.66 -0.90
CA LYS A 12 13.25 -10.72 -2.36
C LYS A 12 14.06 -9.50 -2.81
N GLN A 13 14.62 -9.57 -4.03
CA GLN A 13 15.04 -8.36 -4.72
C GLN A 13 13.79 -7.60 -5.17
N LEU A 14 13.79 -6.28 -4.98
CA LEU A 14 12.66 -5.46 -5.42
C LEU A 14 12.60 -5.43 -6.94
N THR A 15 11.39 -5.60 -7.47
CA THR A 15 11.06 -5.34 -8.87
C THR A 15 10.56 -3.91 -9.03
N GLU A 16 10.52 -3.39 -10.26
CA GLU A 16 9.92 -2.08 -10.57
C GLU A 16 8.50 -1.96 -10.00
N LEU A 17 7.67 -2.98 -10.23
CA LEU A 17 6.34 -3.08 -9.60
C LEU A 17 6.35 -2.96 -8.07
N ASP A 18 7.37 -3.50 -7.39
CA ASP A 18 7.44 -3.41 -5.93
C ASP A 18 7.77 -1.97 -5.51
N GLU A 19 8.64 -1.29 -6.26
CA GLU A 19 9.05 0.09 -6.02
C GLU A 19 7.85 1.03 -6.21
N GLU A 20 7.09 0.86 -7.29
CA GLU A 20 5.88 1.65 -7.55
C GLU A 20 4.81 1.45 -6.46
N VAL A 21 4.60 0.21 -5.99
CA VAL A 21 3.69 -0.05 -4.88
C VAL A 21 4.17 0.60 -3.59
N ILE A 22 5.48 0.59 -3.30
CA ILE A 22 6.06 1.28 -2.14
C ILE A 22 5.84 2.79 -2.23
N GLU A 23 6.02 3.37 -3.41
CA GLU A 23 5.86 4.81 -3.62
C GLU A 23 4.41 5.26 -3.45
N PHE A 24 3.47 4.55 -4.10
CA PHE A 24 2.04 4.85 -3.97
C PHE A 24 1.56 4.69 -2.53
N THR A 25 1.93 3.59 -1.87
CA THR A 25 1.53 3.38 -0.47
C THR A 25 2.20 4.34 0.50
N GLY A 26 3.41 4.83 0.18
CA GLY A 26 4.04 5.92 0.91
C GLY A 26 3.20 7.20 0.92
N VAL A 27 2.46 7.49 -0.16
CA VAL A 27 1.51 8.62 -0.19
C VAL A 27 0.37 8.42 0.82
N LEU A 28 -0.16 7.19 0.92
CA LEU A 28 -1.21 6.86 1.89
C LEU A 28 -0.70 6.99 3.33
N GLU A 29 0.52 6.51 3.59
CA GLU A 29 1.19 6.61 4.89
C GLU A 29 1.45 8.06 5.30
N ASP A 30 1.90 8.91 4.36
CA ASP A 30 2.17 10.34 4.60
C ASP A 30 0.89 11.11 5.00
N VAL A 31 -0.26 10.72 4.44
CA VAL A 31 -1.59 11.29 4.79
C VAL A 31 -2.20 10.62 6.04
N GLY A 32 -1.59 9.54 6.55
CA GLY A 32 -2.08 8.78 7.69
C GLY A 32 -3.37 8.00 7.38
N ILE A 33 -3.44 7.40 6.20
CA ILE A 33 -4.56 6.58 5.73
C ILE A 33 -4.22 5.10 5.93
N SER A 34 -5.09 4.40 6.63
CA SER A 34 -4.98 2.95 6.77
C SER A 34 -5.49 2.25 5.51
N TYR A 35 -4.78 1.22 5.04
CA TYR A 35 -5.10 0.53 3.79
C TYR A 35 -4.74 -0.97 3.82
N VAL A 36 -5.29 -1.72 2.86
CA VAL A 36 -4.96 -3.12 2.59
C VAL A 36 -4.73 -3.31 1.10
N ILE A 37 -3.61 -3.92 0.73
CA ILE A 37 -3.40 -4.42 -0.63
C ILE A 37 -4.00 -5.82 -0.74
N VAL A 38 -4.84 -6.06 -1.75
CA VAL A 38 -5.48 -7.36 -1.99
C VAL A 38 -5.08 -7.93 -3.35
N SER A 39 -5.59 -9.12 -3.66
CA SER A 39 -5.56 -9.70 -5.03
C SER A 39 -4.16 -10.04 -5.58
N GLY A 40 -3.92 -9.80 -6.88
CA GLY A 40 -2.83 -10.32 -7.69
C GLY A 40 -1.44 -10.05 -7.16
N TYR A 41 -1.20 -8.86 -6.60
CA TYR A 41 0.11 -8.49 -6.05
C TYR A 41 0.53 -9.38 -4.87
N LEU A 42 -0.39 -9.79 -3.99
CA LEU A 42 -0.09 -10.73 -2.91
C LEU A 42 0.38 -12.09 -3.44
N ALA A 43 -0.15 -12.54 -4.58
CA ALA A 43 0.30 -13.78 -5.21
C ALA A 43 1.74 -13.65 -5.75
N ILE A 44 2.10 -12.48 -6.31
CA ILE A 44 3.45 -12.18 -6.80
C ILE A 44 4.43 -12.12 -5.62
N LEU A 45 4.07 -11.41 -4.54
CA LEU A 45 4.84 -11.31 -3.31
C LEU A 45 5.12 -12.68 -2.67
N THR A 46 4.17 -13.62 -2.78
CA THR A 46 4.32 -14.99 -2.25
C THR A 46 4.99 -15.95 -3.22
N GLY A 47 5.57 -15.46 -4.31
CA GLY A 47 6.43 -16.22 -5.22
C GLY A 47 5.70 -16.92 -6.36
N ARG A 48 4.43 -16.57 -6.65
CA ARG A 48 3.77 -17.06 -7.87
C ARG A 48 4.26 -16.27 -9.08
N SER A 49 4.63 -16.99 -10.13
CA SER A 49 4.99 -16.40 -11.42
C SER A 49 3.74 -16.00 -12.20
N ARG A 50 3.25 -14.78 -11.98
CA ARG A 50 2.22 -14.10 -12.79
C ARG A 50 2.55 -12.60 -12.84
N SER A 51 2.09 -11.91 -13.87
CA SER A 51 2.03 -10.44 -13.90
C SER A 51 0.67 -9.97 -13.37
N THR A 52 0.60 -8.72 -12.95
CA THR A 52 -0.64 -8.00 -12.63
C THR A 52 -0.50 -6.62 -13.23
N GLU A 53 -1.57 -6.11 -13.84
CA GLU A 53 -1.58 -4.78 -14.45
C GLU A 53 -2.20 -3.74 -13.50
N ASP A 54 -3.02 -4.20 -12.58
CA ASP A 54 -3.70 -3.45 -11.54
C ASP A 54 -3.33 -3.95 -10.14
N ILE A 55 -3.25 -3.01 -9.20
CA ILE A 55 -3.00 -3.23 -7.78
C ILE A 55 -4.25 -2.78 -7.02
N ASP A 56 -4.94 -3.74 -6.43
CA ASP A 56 -6.17 -3.50 -5.69
C ASP A 56 -5.86 -3.04 -4.25
N ILE A 57 -6.34 -1.86 -3.87
CA ILE A 57 -6.11 -1.28 -2.54
C ILE A 57 -7.44 -0.85 -1.90
N ILE A 58 -7.70 -1.37 -0.71
CA ILE A 58 -8.85 -1.00 0.12
C ILE A 58 -8.39 0.03 1.14
N LEU A 59 -9.06 1.17 1.19
CA LEU A 59 -8.81 2.24 2.15
C LEU A 59 -9.82 2.15 3.31
N GLU A 60 -9.43 2.59 4.49
CA GLU A 60 -10.40 2.98 5.51
C GLU A 60 -11.37 4.06 4.94
N PRO A 61 -12.65 4.10 5.35
CA PRO A 61 -13.54 5.19 4.94
C PRO A 61 -12.98 6.54 5.36
N LEU A 62 -12.86 7.48 4.41
CA LEU A 62 -12.30 8.81 4.64
C LEU A 62 -13.40 9.87 4.70
N SER A 63 -13.14 10.96 5.42
CA SER A 63 -13.92 12.19 5.25
C SER A 63 -13.57 12.85 3.92
N GLU A 64 -14.46 13.73 3.45
CA GLU A 64 -14.23 14.57 2.27
C GLU A 64 -12.89 15.33 2.38
N SER A 65 -12.67 16.04 3.48
CA SER A 65 -11.42 16.79 3.73
C SER A 65 -10.15 15.93 3.73
N LYS A 66 -10.22 14.70 4.24
CA LYS A 66 -9.07 13.77 4.24
C LYS A 66 -8.83 13.23 2.83
N THR A 67 -9.90 13.03 2.05
CA THR A 67 -9.82 12.67 0.64
C THR A 67 -9.23 13.81 -0.20
N GLU A 68 -9.62 15.07 0.03
CA GLU A 68 -9.01 16.25 -0.62
C GLU A 68 -7.51 16.33 -0.35
N THR A 69 -7.08 16.03 0.88
CA THR A 69 -5.66 15.98 1.24
C THR A 69 -4.93 14.88 0.47
N LEU A 70 -5.53 13.69 0.36
CA LEU A 70 -5.00 12.60 -0.47
C LEU A 70 -4.89 13.01 -1.95
N VAL A 71 -5.94 13.61 -2.51
CA VAL A 71 -5.98 14.06 -3.90
C VAL A 71 -4.88 15.09 -4.19
N SER A 72 -4.69 16.09 -3.32
CA SER A 72 -3.60 17.05 -3.45
C SER A 72 -2.24 16.35 -3.43
N THR A 73 -2.03 15.45 -2.48
CA THR A 73 -0.74 14.76 -2.32
C THR A 73 -0.43 13.84 -3.51
N LEU A 74 -1.45 13.16 -4.05
CA LEU A 74 -1.33 12.35 -5.26
C LEU A 74 -0.93 13.21 -6.47
N LYS A 75 -1.62 14.33 -6.70
CA LYS A 75 -1.29 15.26 -7.79
C LYS A 75 0.11 15.83 -7.66
N ASP A 76 0.51 16.25 -6.46
CA ASP A 76 1.86 16.77 -6.18
C ASP A 76 2.97 15.73 -6.44
N ARG A 77 2.62 14.44 -6.37
CA ARG A 77 3.49 13.30 -6.67
C ARG A 77 3.38 12.82 -8.13
N GLY A 78 2.65 13.54 -8.98
CA GLY A 78 2.50 13.20 -10.39
C GLY A 78 1.53 12.04 -10.65
N TYR A 79 0.56 11.79 -9.77
CA TYR A 79 -0.50 10.82 -10.03
C TYR A 79 -1.74 11.48 -10.64
N TRP A 80 -2.43 10.73 -11.50
CA TRP A 80 -3.67 11.12 -12.15
C TRP A 80 -4.70 9.99 -12.11
N GLY A 81 -5.98 10.35 -12.30
CA GLY A 81 -7.07 9.39 -12.35
C GLY A 81 -7.35 8.94 -13.79
N MET A 82 -7.33 7.64 -14.04
CA MET A 82 -7.36 7.08 -15.40
C MET A 82 -8.69 7.30 -16.13
N ALA A 83 -9.79 7.06 -15.43
CA ALA A 83 -11.14 7.15 -16.00
C ALA A 83 -11.85 8.47 -15.65
N MET A 84 -11.50 9.04 -14.50
CA MET A 84 -12.11 10.24 -13.94
C MET A 84 -11.03 11.08 -13.25
N PRO A 85 -11.16 12.42 -13.20
CA PRO A 85 -10.25 13.27 -12.44
C PRO A 85 -10.20 12.87 -10.97
N LEU A 86 -9.03 13.00 -10.34
CA LEU A 86 -8.88 12.70 -8.91
C LEU A 86 -9.76 13.60 -8.03
N ASP A 87 -10.17 14.78 -8.51
CA ASP A 87 -11.09 15.67 -7.79
C ASP A 87 -12.46 15.02 -7.53
N SER A 88 -12.86 14.05 -8.35
CA SER A 88 -14.10 13.26 -8.16
C SER A 88 -13.94 12.10 -7.18
N MET A 89 -12.75 11.90 -6.59
CA MET A 89 -12.44 10.73 -5.76
C MET A 89 -13.41 10.57 -4.59
N TYR A 90 -13.71 11.63 -3.84
CA TYR A 90 -14.58 11.49 -2.66
C TYR A 90 -15.99 11.04 -3.05
N GLU A 91 -16.60 11.72 -4.02
CA GLU A 91 -17.93 11.38 -4.53
C GLU A 91 -18.00 9.89 -4.92
N MET A 92 -17.09 9.46 -5.80
CA MET A 92 -17.01 8.07 -6.27
C MET A 92 -16.83 7.07 -5.11
N LEU A 93 -15.83 7.28 -4.25
CA LEU A 93 -15.54 6.34 -3.19
C LEU A 93 -16.65 6.27 -2.13
N SER A 94 -17.30 7.41 -1.86
CA SER A 94 -18.41 7.48 -0.91
C SER A 94 -19.67 6.77 -1.39
N ASP A 95 -19.89 6.72 -2.72
CA ASP A 95 -20.97 5.97 -3.36
C ASP A 95 -20.67 4.46 -3.50
N GLY A 96 -19.46 4.04 -3.10
CA GLY A 96 -19.02 2.65 -3.17
C GLY A 96 -18.41 2.25 -4.51
N ASP A 97 -18.17 3.23 -5.39
CA ASP A 97 -17.44 3.01 -6.63
C ASP A 97 -15.93 2.93 -6.39
N ARG A 98 -15.22 2.50 -7.44
CA ARG A 98 -13.76 2.39 -7.48
C ARG A 98 -13.17 3.47 -8.37
N ILE A 99 -11.98 3.95 -8.03
CA ILE A 99 -11.20 4.84 -8.90
C ILE A 99 -9.85 4.21 -9.20
N ARG A 100 -9.37 4.37 -10.43
CA ARG A 100 -8.05 3.91 -10.87
C ARG A 100 -7.09 5.09 -10.94
N VAL A 101 -5.99 4.97 -10.23
CA VAL A 101 -4.93 5.98 -10.14
C VAL A 101 -3.66 5.44 -10.78
N ALA A 102 -2.97 6.23 -11.58
CA ALA A 102 -1.70 5.87 -12.20
C ALA A 102 -0.73 7.05 -12.13
N GLU A 103 0.57 6.79 -12.21
CA GLU A 103 1.57 7.86 -12.38
C GLU A 103 1.39 8.50 -13.77
N GLU A 104 1.70 9.79 -13.89
CA GLU A 104 1.68 10.49 -15.16
C GLU A 104 2.56 9.77 -16.19
N GLU A 105 2.08 9.72 -17.44
CA GLU A 105 2.75 9.03 -18.55
C GLU A 105 2.79 7.48 -18.45
N THR A 106 2.29 6.87 -17.38
CA THR A 106 2.13 5.41 -17.25
C THR A 106 0.66 4.98 -17.25
N MET A 107 0.38 3.79 -17.81
CA MET A 107 -0.94 3.15 -17.72
C MET A 107 -0.93 1.92 -16.80
N ILE A 108 0.25 1.33 -16.60
CA ILE A 108 0.47 0.09 -15.87
C ILE A 108 1.77 0.23 -15.10
N PRO A 109 1.81 -0.19 -13.82
CA PRO A 109 0.65 -0.58 -13.01
C PRO A 109 -0.28 0.61 -12.74
N ASN A 110 -1.55 0.30 -12.49
CA ASN A 110 -2.49 1.26 -11.91
C ASN A 110 -3.02 0.74 -10.58
N PHE A 111 -3.45 1.66 -9.72
CA PHE A 111 -3.95 1.39 -8.39
C PHE A 111 -5.47 1.54 -8.41
N GLU A 112 -6.20 0.43 -8.28
CA GLU A 112 -7.65 0.45 -8.14
C GLU A 112 -7.99 0.58 -6.66
N VAL A 113 -8.55 1.73 -6.27
CA VAL A 113 -8.79 2.08 -4.86
C VAL A 113 -10.28 2.22 -4.53
N TRP A 114 -10.68 1.79 -3.32
CA TRP A 114 -12.03 1.97 -2.79
C TRP A 114 -12.11 1.96 -1.26
N PHE A 115 -13.21 2.47 -0.70
CA PHE A 115 -13.45 2.41 0.74
C PHE A 115 -13.93 1.02 1.18
N ALA A 116 -13.45 0.59 2.35
CA ALA A 116 -13.93 -0.62 3.00
C ALA A 116 -15.45 -0.57 3.26
N GLY A 117 -16.22 -1.37 2.51
CA GLY A 117 -17.68 -1.43 2.60
C GLY A 117 -18.20 -2.48 3.58
N SER A 118 -17.49 -3.61 3.70
CA SER A 118 -17.85 -4.72 4.58
C SER A 118 -17.13 -4.68 5.93
N SER A 119 -17.67 -5.38 6.94
CA SER A 119 -17.01 -5.51 8.25
C SER A 119 -15.64 -6.20 8.15
N LEU A 120 -15.49 -7.15 7.23
CA LEU A 120 -14.22 -7.84 6.98
C LEU A 120 -13.17 -6.89 6.40
N GLU A 121 -13.54 -6.08 5.41
CA GLU A 121 -12.65 -5.09 4.81
C GLU A 121 -12.26 -4.00 5.81
N ARG A 122 -13.21 -3.52 6.63
CA ARG A 122 -12.93 -2.54 7.69
C ARG A 122 -11.93 -3.10 8.69
N THR A 123 -12.19 -4.32 9.18
CA THR A 123 -11.32 -5.02 10.14
C THR A 123 -9.93 -5.33 9.57
N ALA A 124 -9.81 -5.48 8.24
CA ALA A 124 -8.54 -5.69 7.56
C ALA A 124 -7.76 -4.37 7.40
N SER A 125 -8.48 -3.27 7.12
CA SER A 125 -7.91 -1.94 6.88
C SER A 125 -7.61 -1.17 8.16
N GLU A 126 -8.25 -1.52 9.28
CA GLU A 126 -8.00 -0.89 10.57
C GLU A 126 -6.55 -1.08 11.06
N PRO A 127 -5.92 -0.03 11.59
CA PRO A 127 -4.56 -0.12 12.11
C PRO A 127 -4.56 -1.00 13.37
N ARG A 128 -3.97 -2.19 13.25
CA ARG A 128 -3.67 -3.06 14.39
C ARG A 128 -2.37 -2.57 15.01
N LEU A 129 -2.48 -1.63 15.96
CA LEU A 129 -1.42 -0.93 16.73
C LEU A 129 -0.07 -1.69 16.82
N SER A 130 1.11 -1.08 16.64
CA SER A 130 1.54 0.29 16.97
C SER A 130 2.52 0.90 15.96
N PRO A 131 2.63 2.25 15.88
CA PRO A 131 3.70 2.92 15.16
C PRO A 131 5.03 2.66 15.89
N THR A 132 6.13 2.58 15.14
CA THR A 132 7.52 2.35 15.59
C THR A 132 8.00 0.90 15.57
N SER A 133 8.67 0.53 14.47
CA SER A 133 9.95 -0.17 14.58
C SER A 133 10.82 0.16 13.36
N VAL A 134 11.39 1.36 13.37
CA VAL A 134 12.72 1.56 12.79
C VAL A 134 13.71 1.05 13.83
N ARG A 135 14.27 -0.14 13.60
CA ARG A 135 15.50 -0.58 14.25
C ARG A 135 16.56 -0.77 13.19
N THR A 136 17.43 0.21 13.05
CA THR A 136 18.77 0.04 12.48
C THR A 136 19.71 -0.43 13.59
N PRO A 137 20.59 -1.43 13.35
CA PRO A 137 21.76 -1.61 14.19
C PRO A 137 22.83 -0.60 13.76
N SER A 138 23.31 0.19 14.71
CA SER A 138 24.53 0.98 14.53
C SER A 138 25.74 0.05 14.39
N MET A 139 26.64 0.33 13.44
CA MET A 139 28.08 0.20 13.70
C MET A 139 28.86 1.31 12.99
N SER A 140 29.35 2.22 13.84
CA SER A 140 30.63 2.96 13.78
C SER A 140 31.09 3.60 12.46
N ALA A 141 31.12 4.92 12.53
CA ALA A 141 31.93 5.88 11.79
C ALA A 141 33.21 5.36 11.13
N GLN A 142 33.43 5.78 9.87
CA GLN A 142 34.68 6.42 9.45
C GLN A 142 34.51 7.21 8.13
N SER A 143 34.69 8.52 8.27
CA SER A 143 35.41 9.44 7.38
C SER A 143 35.03 9.64 5.90
N SER A 144 34.67 10.90 5.64
CA SER A 144 35.22 11.76 4.58
C SER A 144 34.69 11.64 3.14
N CYS A 145 34.27 12.81 2.65
CA CYS A 145 34.32 13.28 1.26
C CYS A 145 33.28 12.76 0.24
N LYS A 146 32.64 13.77 -0.38
CA LYS A 146 31.95 13.81 -1.68
C LYS A 146 32.17 12.59 -2.60
N SER A 147 31.09 11.95 -3.02
CA SER A 147 30.67 11.83 -4.43
C SER A 147 29.54 10.82 -4.61
N ARG A 148 28.57 11.22 -5.44
CA ARG A 148 27.54 10.46 -6.15
C ARG A 148 27.86 8.96 -6.36
N THR A 149 27.16 8.06 -5.65
CA THR A 149 27.00 6.65 -6.06
C THR A 149 25.85 5.94 -5.34
N ASN A 150 25.05 5.21 -6.13
CA ASN A 150 24.18 4.06 -5.82
C ASN A 150 24.00 3.70 -4.34
N TYR A 151 22.83 4.05 -3.79
CA TYR A 151 22.38 3.55 -2.51
C TYR A 151 21.48 2.33 -2.72
N ASN A 152 22.08 1.14 -2.74
CA ASN A 152 21.34 -0.12 -2.71
C ASN A 152 20.98 -0.42 -1.25
N SER A 153 20.01 0.33 -0.71
CA SER A 153 19.42 0.02 0.59
C SER A 153 18.43 -1.13 0.42
N HIS A 154 18.71 -2.26 1.05
CA HIS A 154 17.75 -3.36 1.21
C HIS A 154 16.51 -2.85 1.97
N ARG A 155 15.52 -2.34 1.24
CA ARG A 155 14.19 -1.99 1.77
C ARG A 155 13.41 -3.30 1.90
N VAL A 156 13.02 -3.63 3.13
CA VAL A 156 12.22 -4.82 3.44
C VAL A 156 10.75 -4.44 3.31
N LEU A 157 10.05 -5.02 2.34
CA LEU A 157 8.60 -4.93 2.25
C LEU A 157 7.96 -5.61 3.46
N THR A 158 7.13 -4.86 4.17
CA THR A 158 6.27 -5.43 5.21
C THR A 158 4.83 -5.41 4.74
N ALA A 159 4.30 -6.57 4.38
CA ALA A 159 2.87 -6.71 4.12
C ALA A 159 2.18 -7.17 5.41
N SER A 160 1.10 -6.51 5.84
CA SER A 160 0.25 -7.01 6.91
C SER A 160 -0.76 -7.99 6.31
N LEU A 161 -0.64 -9.28 6.63
CA LEU A 161 -1.60 -10.30 6.21
C LEU A 161 -2.37 -10.77 7.44
N VAL A 162 -3.63 -10.37 7.55
CA VAL A 162 -4.47 -10.76 8.71
C VAL A 162 -5.00 -12.18 8.51
N ARG A 163 -4.71 -13.05 9.47
CA ARG A 163 -5.37 -14.36 9.63
C ARG A 163 -6.77 -14.11 10.19
N THR A 164 -7.82 -14.37 9.41
CA THR A 164 -9.16 -14.51 9.98
C THR A 164 -9.16 -15.77 10.84
N SER A 165 -9.29 -15.61 12.16
CA SER A 165 -9.59 -16.72 13.04
C SER A 165 -10.96 -17.25 12.66
N ARG A 166 -11.02 -18.45 12.08
CA ARG A 166 -12.27 -19.20 11.89
C ARG A 166 -13.03 -19.21 13.22
N THR A 167 -14.22 -18.63 13.25
CA THR A 167 -15.19 -18.98 14.28
C THR A 167 -15.56 -20.46 14.09
N PRO A 168 -15.54 -21.29 15.14
CA PRO A 168 -16.03 -22.66 15.02
C PRO A 168 -17.53 -22.61 14.76
N TYR A 169 -17.94 -23.25 13.67
CA TYR A 169 -19.34 -23.54 13.36
C TYR A 169 -19.90 -24.40 14.49
N THR A 170 -20.76 -23.84 15.34
CA THR A 170 -21.58 -24.63 16.26
C THR A 170 -22.83 -25.06 15.51
N SER A 171 -22.82 -26.29 14.99
CA SER A 171 -24.06 -26.96 14.57
C SER A 171 -24.91 -27.23 15.82
N SER A 172 -26.16 -26.80 15.80
CA SER A 172 -27.25 -27.28 16.67
C SER A 172 -28.26 -28.03 15.80
#